data_AF-A0A5Q4DEC9-F1
#
_entry.id   AF-A0A5Q4DEC9-F1
#
_cell.length_a   1.000
_cell.length_b   1.000
_cell.length_c   1.000
_cell.angle_alpha   90.00
_cell.angle_beta   90.00
_cell.angle_gamma   90.00
#
_symmetry.space_group_name_H-M   'P 1'
#
loop_
_entity.id
_entity.type
_entity.pdbx_description
1 polymer ?
#
loop_
_entity_poly.entity_id
_entity_poly.type
_entity_poly.pdbx_seq_one_letter_code
_entity_poly.pdbx_strand_id
1 'polypeptide(L)'
;QQQQEFPPEVQAMLDELEETQEKLEELQNRALAGSESLQAEQVRIQGVVEAALRIVEPEYESLIARFGELQQEAAAAQQAEDMEAFQQAMNEAQGLQMRLQTAQAEAFERDEVDTAVTEYREQLVEEMARLDPEAPALMERMEELVERLEEILG
;
A
#
# COMPACT_ATOMS: atom_id res chain seq x y z
N GLN A 1 -3.02 20.78 -28.74
CA GLN A 1 -2.43 20.15 -27.55
C GLN A 1 -0.97 19.93 -27.91
N GLN A 2 -0.06 20.74 -27.39
CA GLN A 2 1.36 20.48 -27.56
C GLN A 2 1.65 19.26 -26.68
N GLN A 3 2.03 18.13 -27.28
CA GLN A 3 2.66 17.06 -26.53
C GLN A 3 3.92 17.67 -25.95
N GLN A 4 4.00 17.69 -24.62
CA GLN A 4 5.18 18.14 -23.93
C GLN A 4 6.23 17.06 -24.16
N GLU A 5 7.03 17.21 -25.21
CA GLU A 5 8.16 16.33 -25.48
C GLU A 5 9.24 16.64 -24.44
N PHE A 6 9.59 15.64 -23.63
CA PHE A 6 10.71 15.75 -22.72
C PHE A 6 12.02 15.87 -23.51
N PRO A 7 13.06 16.52 -22.94
CA PRO A 7 14.41 16.46 -23.51
C PRO A 7 14.83 15.01 -23.74
N PRO A 8 15.60 14.69 -24.80
CA PRO A 8 16.05 13.34 -25.10
C PRO A 8 16.73 12.63 -23.93
N GLU A 9 17.47 13.38 -23.11
CA GLU A 9 18.14 12.88 -21.92
C GLU A 9 17.15 12.45 -20.83
N VAL A 10 16.05 13.19 -20.66
CA VAL A 10 14.96 12.85 -19.72
C VAL A 10 14.20 11.63 -20.24
N GLN A 11 13.92 11.56 -21.54
CA GLN A 11 13.28 10.39 -22.13
C GLN A 11 14.11 9.12 -21.91
N ALA A 12 15.43 9.18 -22.14
CA ALA A 12 16.31 8.03 -21.91
C ALA A 12 16.33 7.57 -20.45
N MET A 13 16.29 8.51 -19.49
CA MET A 13 16.21 8.16 -18.06
C MET A 13 14.86 7.56 -17.67
N LEU A 14 13.77 8.02 -18.28
CA LEU A 14 12.45 7.43 -18.09
C LEU A 14 12.38 6.00 -18.63
N ASP A 15 12.92 5.77 -19.83
CA ASP A 15 12.99 4.44 -20.44
C ASP A 15 13.84 3.49 -19.58
N GLU A 16 14.97 3.96 -19.03
CA GLU A 16 15.83 3.17 -18.15
C GLU A 16 15.16 2.87 -16.79
N LEU A 17 14.41 3.82 -16.24
CA LEU A 17 13.65 3.65 -15.01
C LEU A 17 12.59 2.56 -15.18
N GLU A 18 11.85 2.58 -16.28
CA GLU A 18 10.84 1.57 -16.62
C GLU A 18 11.47 0.17 -16.73
N GLU A 19 12.56 0.03 -17.49
CA GLU A 19 13.27 -1.26 -17.64
C GLU A 19 13.80 -1.78 -16.29
N THR A 20 14.34 -0.89 -15.46
CA THR A 20 14.86 -1.25 -14.12
C THR A 20 13.73 -1.68 -13.20
N GLN A 21 12.61 -0.97 -13.22
CA GLN A 21 11.43 -1.29 -12.42
C GLN A 21 10.84 -2.66 -12.81
N GLU A 22 10.69 -2.93 -14.11
CA GLU A 22 10.18 -4.23 -14.59
C GLU A 22 11.05 -5.40 -14.11
N LYS A 23 12.38 -5.25 -14.18
CA LYS A 23 13.32 -6.28 -13.70
C LYS A 23 13.20 -6.50 -12.20
N LEU A 24 13.13 -5.42 -11.42
CA LEU A 24 12.97 -5.50 -9.97
C LEU A 24 11.63 -6.11 -9.57
N GLU A 25 10.55 -5.79 -10.29
CA GLU A 25 9.22 -6.36 -10.05
C GLU A 25 9.19 -7.87 -10.35
N GLU A 26 9.76 -8.31 -11.47
CA GLU A 26 9.87 -9.74 -11.79
C GLU A 26 10.66 -10.47 -10.69
N LEU A 27 11.78 -9.90 -10.27
CA LEU A 27 12.63 -10.50 -9.24
C LEU A 27 11.94 -10.56 -7.88
N GLN A 28 11.26 -9.48 -7.48
CA GLN A 28 10.44 -9.44 -6.28
C GLN A 28 9.36 -10.53 -6.32
N ASN A 29 8.60 -10.65 -7.41
CA ASN A 29 7.58 -11.67 -7.56
C ASN A 29 8.16 -13.09 -7.44
N ARG A 30 9.34 -13.34 -8.00
CA ARG A 30 10.04 -14.62 -7.87
C ARG A 30 10.52 -14.88 -6.44
N ALA A 31 11.03 -13.87 -5.74
CA ALA A 31 11.43 -13.96 -4.34
C ALA A 31 10.24 -14.33 -3.45
N LEU A 32 9.11 -13.65 -3.63
CA LEU A 32 7.88 -13.90 -2.88
C LEU A 32 7.29 -15.29 -3.14
N ALA A 33 7.24 -15.71 -4.41
CA ALA A 33 6.73 -17.02 -4.78
C ALA A 33 7.65 -18.17 -4.30
N GLY A 34 8.96 -17.93 -4.25
CA GLY A 34 9.98 -18.94 -3.96
C GLY A 34 10.42 -19.05 -2.50
N SER A 35 10.00 -18.13 -1.63
CA SER A 35 10.47 -18.05 -0.25
C SER A 35 9.35 -18.30 0.77
N GLU A 36 9.41 -19.45 1.44
CA GLU A 36 8.52 -19.77 2.56
C GLU A 36 8.71 -18.82 3.75
N SER A 37 9.93 -18.31 3.97
CA SER A 37 10.20 -17.36 5.05
C SER A 37 9.49 -16.03 4.79
N LEU A 38 9.55 -15.49 3.56
CA LEU A 38 8.84 -14.26 3.21
C LEU A 38 7.32 -14.42 3.32
N GLN A 39 6.78 -15.59 2.96
CA GLN A 39 5.36 -15.87 3.13
C GLN A 39 4.95 -15.93 4.61
N ALA A 40 5.75 -16.58 5.45
CA ALA A 40 5.52 -16.60 6.90
C ALA A 40 5.61 -15.20 7.51
N GLU A 41 6.53 -14.38 7.00
CA GLU A 41 6.75 -13.01 7.43
C GLU A 41 5.57 -12.09 7.05
N GLN A 42 4.98 -12.26 5.87
CA GLN A 42 3.73 -11.56 5.49
C GLN A 42 2.59 -11.85 6.47
N VAL A 43 2.41 -13.10 6.85
CA VAL A 43 1.40 -13.50 7.84
C VAL A 43 1.69 -12.88 9.21
N ARG A 44 2.97 -12.81 9.60
CA ARG A 44 3.39 -12.15 10.84
C ARG A 44 3.06 -10.66 10.82
N ILE A 45 3.41 -9.94 9.75
CA ILE A 45 3.11 -8.51 9.61
C ILE A 45 1.60 -8.29 9.69
N GLN A 46 0.79 -9.10 9.00
CA GLN A 46 -0.67 -9.00 9.10
C GLN A 46 -1.14 -9.11 10.55
N GLY A 47 -0.62 -10.08 11.32
CA GLY A 47 -0.93 -10.23 12.73
C GLY A 47 -0.51 -9.04 13.59
N VAL A 48 0.65 -8.42 13.30
CA VAL A 48 1.12 -7.22 14.00
C VAL A 48 0.23 -6.03 13.69
N VAL A 49 -0.15 -5.81 12.43
CA VAL A 49 -1.05 -4.74 12.02
C VAL A 49 -2.44 -4.92 12.64
N GLU A 50 -2.98 -6.15 12.65
CA GLU A 50 -4.26 -6.45 13.30
C GLU A 50 -4.21 -6.17 14.81
N ALA A 51 -3.11 -6.51 15.48
CA ALA A 51 -2.92 -6.20 16.89
C ALA A 51 -2.82 -4.69 17.13
N ALA A 52 -2.06 -3.98 16.30
CA ALA A 52 -1.94 -2.52 16.31
C ALA A 52 -3.29 -1.82 16.13
N LEU A 53 -4.10 -2.27 15.17
CA LEU A 53 -5.45 -1.78 14.92
C LEU A 53 -6.36 -1.98 16.14
N ARG A 54 -6.32 -3.13 16.81
CA ARG A 54 -7.12 -3.38 18.02
C ARG A 54 -6.68 -2.54 19.22
N ILE A 55 -5.42 -2.10 19.25
CA ILE A 55 -4.92 -1.18 20.28
C ILE A 55 -5.43 0.24 20.03
N VAL A 56 -5.31 0.72 18.78
CA VAL A 56 -5.72 2.06 18.37
C VAL A 56 -7.24 2.20 18.39
N GLU A 57 -7.95 1.20 17.86
CA GLU A 57 -9.40 1.17 17.74
C GLU A 57 -9.95 -0.17 18.26
N PRO A 58 -10.24 -0.28 19.57
CA PRO A 58 -10.74 -1.52 20.17
C PRO A 58 -12.06 -1.99 19.57
N GLU A 59 -12.85 -1.09 18.98
CA GLU A 59 -14.12 -1.39 18.34
C GLU A 59 -13.99 -1.68 16.84
N TYR A 60 -12.76 -1.77 16.29
CA TYR A 60 -12.50 -1.80 14.84
C TYR A 60 -13.36 -2.81 14.08
N GLU A 61 -13.42 -4.05 14.56
CA GLU A 61 -14.23 -5.12 13.95
C GLU A 61 -15.73 -4.78 13.95
N SER A 62 -16.23 -4.20 15.04
CA SER A 62 -17.63 -3.79 15.14
C SER A 62 -17.97 -2.58 14.27
N LEU A 63 -17.02 -1.65 14.09
CA LEU A 63 -17.18 -0.50 13.21
C LEU A 63 -17.21 -0.91 11.74
N ILE A 64 -16.39 -1.89 11.34
CA ILE A 64 -16.46 -2.49 10.00
C ILE A 64 -17.80 -3.19 9.79
N ALA A 65 -18.26 -3.97 10.77
CA ALA A 65 -19.57 -4.62 10.68
C ALA A 65 -20.69 -3.59 10.50
N ARG A 66 -20.70 -2.53 11.31
CA ARG A 66 -21.67 -1.43 11.19
C ARG A 66 -21.58 -0.73 9.85
N PHE A 67 -20.37 -0.50 9.32
CA PHE A 67 -20.19 0.09 8.00
C PHE A 67 -20.81 -0.78 6.89
N GLY A 68 -20.69 -2.10 6.97
CA GLY A 68 -21.34 -3.04 6.05
C GLY A 68 -22.87 -3.08 6.18
N GLU A 69 -23.41 -2.90 7.39
CA GLU A 69 -24.86 -2.75 7.61
C GLU A 69 -25.39 -1.46 6.99
N LEU A 70 -24.68 -0.35 7.16
CA LEU A 70 -25.08 0.96 6.61
C LEU A 70 -25.19 0.95 5.09
N GLN A 71 -24.36 0.17 4.39
CA GLN A 71 -24.49 0.00 2.93
C GLN A 71 -25.82 -0.68 2.56
N GLN A 72 -26.25 -1.67 3.35
CA GLN A 72 -27.52 -2.36 3.14
C GLN A 72 -28.71 -1.46 3.49
N GLU A 73 -28.61 -0.71 4.60
CA GLU A 73 -29.62 0.28 5.01
C GLU A 73 -29.79 1.37 3.95
N ALA A 74 -28.69 1.92 3.42
CA ALA A 74 -28.73 2.91 2.35
C ALA A 74 -29.38 2.35 1.07
N ALA A 75 -29.01 1.14 0.66
CA ALA A 75 -29.61 0.50 -0.51
C ALA A 75 -31.12 0.25 -0.34
N ALA A 76 -31.54 -0.18 0.84
CA ALA A 76 -32.95 -0.39 1.16
C ALA A 76 -33.75 0.93 1.18
N ALA A 77 -33.19 1.97 1.82
CA ALA A 77 -33.79 3.30 1.87
C ALA A 77 -33.93 3.91 0.46
N GLN A 78 -32.91 3.75 -0.39
CA GLN A 78 -32.96 4.19 -1.78
C GLN A 78 -34.07 3.48 -2.58
N GLN A 79 -34.24 2.17 -2.40
CA GLN A 79 -35.33 1.41 -3.06
C GLN A 79 -36.72 1.81 -2.56
N ALA A 80 -36.84 2.21 -1.29
CA ALA A 80 -38.07 2.68 -0.68
C ALA A 80 -38.37 4.17 -0.97
N GLU A 81 -37.49 4.86 -1.70
CA GLU A 81 -37.52 6.32 -1.90
C GLU A 81 -37.50 7.12 -0.58
N ASP A 82 -36.99 6.50 0.51
CA ASP A 82 -36.82 7.13 1.82
C ASP A 82 -35.49 7.89 1.86
N MET A 83 -35.52 9.11 1.34
CA MET A 83 -34.34 9.96 1.24
C MET A 83 -33.78 10.40 2.60
N GLU A 84 -34.60 10.43 3.65
CA GLU A 84 -34.14 10.78 4.99
C GLU A 84 -33.28 9.66 5.57
N ALA A 85 -33.78 8.42 5.55
CA ALA A 85 -33.04 7.25 5.99
C ALA A 85 -31.77 7.03 5.16
N PHE A 86 -31.85 7.24 3.83
CA PHE A 86 -30.69 7.18 2.95
C PHE A 86 -29.60 8.17 3.37
N GLN A 87 -29.96 9.45 3.57
CA GLN A 87 -28.99 10.48 3.94
C GLN A 87 -28.39 10.21 5.33
N GLN A 88 -29.18 9.72 6.28
CA GLN A 88 -28.69 9.34 7.61
C GLN A 88 -27.65 8.22 7.52
N ALA A 89 -27.94 7.14 6.79
CA ALA A 89 -27.02 6.02 6.61
C ALA A 89 -25.72 6.45 5.91
N MET A 90 -25.82 7.30 4.88
CA MET A 90 -24.65 7.83 4.18
C MET A 90 -23.77 8.72 5.07
N ASN A 91 -24.37 9.58 5.91
CA ASN A 91 -23.63 10.43 6.82
C ASN A 91 -22.90 9.61 7.90
N GLU A 92 -23.57 8.60 8.47
CA GLU A 92 -22.96 7.70 9.44
C GLU A 92 -21.81 6.91 8.80
N ALA A 93 -22.01 6.39 7.58
CA ALA A 93 -21.00 5.66 6.85
C ALA A 93 -19.76 6.52 6.59
N GLN A 94 -19.93 7.78 6.19
CA GLN A 94 -18.81 8.71 6.00
C GLN A 94 -18.03 8.95 7.31
N GLY A 95 -18.73 9.09 8.43
CA GLY A 95 -18.11 9.23 9.75
C GLY A 95 -17.28 8.00 10.14
N LEU A 96 -17.84 6.80 9.94
CA LEU A 96 -17.12 5.55 10.19
C LEU A 96 -15.93 5.37 9.27
N GLN A 97 -16.07 5.70 7.98
CA GLN A 97 -14.97 5.62 7.03
C GLN A 97 -13.77 6.47 7.47
N MET A 98 -14.00 7.72 7.89
CA MET A 98 -12.93 8.59 8.40
C MET A 98 -12.28 8.00 9.65
N ARG A 99 -13.09 7.54 10.62
CA ARG A 99 -12.58 6.91 11.86
C ARG A 99 -11.71 5.69 11.57
N LEU A 100 -12.17 4.80 10.69
CA LEU A 100 -11.44 3.60 10.29
C LEU A 100 -10.13 3.93 9.55
N GLN A 101 -10.13 4.96 8.70
CA GLN A 101 -8.92 5.43 8.01
C GLN A 101 -7.90 6.02 9.00
N THR A 102 -8.34 6.85 9.95
CA THR A 102 -7.47 7.38 11.01
C THR A 102 -6.89 6.25 11.84
N ALA A 103 -7.71 5.29 12.28
CA ALA A 103 -7.25 4.15 13.05
C ALA A 103 -6.20 3.32 12.29
N GLN A 104 -6.40 3.14 10.99
CA GLN A 104 -5.43 2.45 10.14
C GLN A 104 -4.11 3.23 10.02
N ALA A 105 -4.17 4.54 9.77
CA ALA A 105 -2.96 5.37 9.70
C ALA A 105 -2.18 5.33 11.02
N GLU A 106 -2.85 5.54 12.15
CA GLU A 106 -2.23 5.49 13.47
C GLU A 106 -1.66 4.09 13.80
N ALA A 107 -2.31 3.01 13.36
CA ALA A 107 -1.79 1.66 13.53
C ALA A 107 -0.49 1.43 12.74
N PHE A 108 -0.39 1.98 11.53
CA PHE A 108 0.83 1.90 10.71
C PHE A 108 1.97 2.77 11.24
N GLU A 109 1.67 3.82 12.00
CA GLU A 109 2.69 4.66 12.66
C GLU A 109 3.28 4.02 13.93
N ARG A 110 2.82 2.84 14.34
CA ARG A 110 3.32 2.18 15.55
C ARG A 110 4.67 1.51 15.29
N ASP A 111 5.60 1.67 16.24
CA ASP A 111 6.96 1.13 16.19
C ASP A 111 7.00 -0.37 15.86
N GLU A 112 6.07 -1.16 16.40
CA GLU A 112 6.02 -2.61 16.13
C GLU A 112 5.68 -2.93 14.67
N VAL A 113 4.85 -2.12 14.01
CA VAL A 113 4.51 -2.28 12.60
C VAL A 113 5.68 -1.82 11.73
N ASP A 114 6.27 -0.66 12.05
CA ASP A 114 7.45 -0.15 11.33
C ASP A 114 8.62 -1.14 11.38
N THR A 115 8.90 -1.69 12.58
CA THR A 115 9.92 -2.73 12.76
C THR A 115 9.61 -3.95 11.90
N ALA A 116 8.36 -4.43 11.93
CA ALA A 116 8.00 -5.63 11.18
C ALA A 116 8.08 -5.44 9.66
N VAL A 117 7.69 -4.27 9.16
CA VAL A 117 7.80 -3.90 7.74
C VAL A 117 9.26 -3.76 7.34
N THR A 118 10.10 -3.17 8.19
CA THR A 118 11.55 -3.03 7.93
C THR A 118 12.23 -4.39 7.86
N GLU A 119 11.98 -5.27 8.83
CA GLU A 119 12.52 -6.64 8.84
C GLU A 119 12.11 -7.43 7.58
N TYR A 120 10.86 -7.30 7.15
CA TYR A 120 10.39 -7.93 5.92
C TYR A 120 11.06 -7.37 4.66
N ARG A 121 11.25 -6.04 4.57
CA ARG A 121 11.96 -5.41 3.45
C ARG A 121 13.40 -5.90 3.36
N GLU A 122 14.10 -5.99 4.49
CA GLU A 122 15.47 -6.51 4.55
C GLU A 122 15.53 -7.96 4.06
N GLN A 123 14.62 -8.82 4.52
CA GLN A 123 14.54 -10.21 4.05
C GLN A 123 14.22 -10.30 2.55
N LEU A 124 13.34 -9.43 2.05
CA LEU A 124 12.99 -9.41 0.64
C LEU A 124 14.20 -9.04 -0.22
N VAL A 125 14.95 -8.02 0.19
CA VAL A 125 16.20 -7.61 -0.47
C VAL A 125 17.23 -8.75 -0.45
N GLU A 126 17.38 -9.43 0.68
CA GLU A 126 18.29 -10.58 0.80
C GLU A 126 17.88 -11.72 -0.16
N GLU A 127 16.60 -12.06 -0.22
CA GLU A 127 16.10 -13.10 -1.12
C GLU A 127 16.21 -12.70 -2.60
N MET A 128 15.97 -11.44 -2.93
CA MET A 128 16.19 -10.91 -4.29
C MET A 128 17.67 -11.01 -4.67
N ALA A 129 18.59 -10.59 -3.79
CA ALA A 129 20.04 -10.68 -4.02
C ALA A 129 20.53 -12.14 -4.14
N ARG A 130 19.88 -13.08 -3.44
CA ARG A 130 20.15 -14.51 -3.55
C ARG A 130 19.71 -15.07 -4.90
N LEU A 131 18.59 -14.60 -5.44
CA LEU A 131 18.07 -15.00 -6.75
C LEU A 131 18.84 -14.35 -7.90
N ASP A 132 19.23 -13.09 -7.74
CA ASP A 132 20.00 -12.30 -8.69
C ASP A 132 21.01 -11.41 -7.94
N PRO A 133 22.33 -11.68 -8.06
CA PRO A 133 23.37 -10.87 -7.41
C PRO A 133 23.40 -9.40 -7.88
N GLU A 134 22.79 -9.06 -9.01
CA GLU A 134 22.70 -7.68 -9.50
C GLU A 134 21.56 -6.88 -8.85
N ALA A 135 20.67 -7.52 -8.10
CA ALA A 135 19.51 -6.86 -7.49
C ALA A 135 19.85 -5.60 -6.67
N PRO A 136 20.89 -5.61 -5.80
CA PRO A 136 21.25 -4.41 -5.05
C PRO A 136 21.65 -3.24 -5.96
N ALA A 137 22.40 -3.52 -7.04
CA ALA A 137 22.81 -2.50 -7.99
C ALA A 137 21.63 -1.96 -8.81
N LEU A 138 20.65 -2.81 -9.16
CA LEU A 138 19.41 -2.39 -9.82
C LEU A 138 18.57 -1.47 -8.92
N MET A 139 18.47 -1.76 -7.62
CA MET A 139 17.76 -0.91 -6.67
C MET A 139 18.44 0.45 -6.50
N GLU A 140 19.76 0.46 -6.30
CA GLU A 140 20.55 1.71 -6.24
C GLU A 140 20.39 2.52 -7.53
N ARG A 141 20.40 1.85 -8.69
CA ARG A 141 20.20 2.50 -9.98
C ARG A 141 18.82 3.13 -10.13
N MET A 142 17.77 2.44 -9.65
CA MET A 142 16.41 2.97 -9.65
C MET A 142 16.30 4.23 -8.77
N GLU A 143 16.90 4.20 -7.58
CA GLU A 143 16.93 5.35 -6.66
C GLU A 143 17.63 6.56 -7.30
N GLU A 144 18.82 6.36 -7.88
CA GLU A 144 19.54 7.41 -8.61
C GLU A 144 18.72 8.02 -9.76
N LEU A 145 18.00 7.19 -10.52
CA LEU A 145 17.18 7.65 -11.63
C LEU A 145 16.00 8.50 -11.15
N VAL A 146 15.33 8.09 -10.07
CA VAL A 146 14.23 8.85 -9.47
C VAL A 146 14.73 10.20 -8.95
N GLU A 147 15.80 10.22 -8.15
CA GLU A 147 16.35 11.48 -7.61
C GLU A 147 16.71 12.47 -8.73
N ARG A 148 17.38 11.99 -9.78
CA ARG A 148 17.78 12.85 -10.91
C ARG A 148 16.58 13.35 -11.72
N LEU A 149 15.55 12.53 -11.89
CA LEU A 149 14.32 12.95 -12.57
C LEU A 149 13.56 13.99 -11.75
N GLU A 150 13.49 13.83 -10.43
CA GLU A 150 12.90 14.82 -9.52
C GLU A 150 13.64 16.15 -9.57
N GLU A 151 14.97 16.16 -9.59
CA GLU A 151 15.78 17.38 -9.72
C GLU A 151 15.54 18.15 -11.03
N ILE A 152 15.18 17.45 -12.11
CA ILE A 152 14.99 18.04 -13.45
C ILE A 152 13.54 18.48 -13.67
N LEU A 153 12.58 17.75 -13.11
CA LEU A 153 11.15 17.93 -13.35
C LEU A 153 10.41 18.69 -12.24
N GLY A 154 10.98 18.75 -11.03
CA GLY A 154 10.46 19.48 -9.87
C GLY A 154 10.83 20.96 -9.87
#